data_AF-A0A7C1BFD4-F1
#
_entry.id   AF-A0A7C1BFD4-F1
#
_cell.length_a   1.000
_cell.length_b   1.000
_cell.length_c   1.000
_cell.angle_alpha   90.00
_cell.angle_beta   90.00
_cell.angle_gamma   90.00
#
_symmetry.space_group_name_H-M   'P 1'
#
loop_
_entity.id
_entity.type
_entity.pdbx_description
1 polymer ?
#
loop_
_entity_poly.entity_id
_entity_poly.type
_entity_poly.pdbx_seq_one_letter_code
_entity_poly.pdbx_strand_id
1 'polypeptide(L)'
;MRNKVSVGEYLTFLSMKYEVEPDKLLYALISAWENGKATCGKLSVERRIKTRNTAIFLITKDSKVAAQLKISKNFLEQTDSLKRFRNTALPRRFLKRKASKGPV
;
A
#
# COMPACT_ATOMS: atom_id res chain seq x y z
N MET A 1 -15.32 18.49 -6.26
CA MET A 1 -15.36 17.18 -5.58
C MET A 1 -13.94 16.66 -5.36
N ARG A 2 -13.45 16.56 -4.11
CA ARG A 2 -12.17 15.87 -3.80
C ARG A 2 -12.40 14.38 -4.04
N ASN A 3 -11.84 13.82 -5.11
CA ASN A 3 -11.91 12.39 -5.36
C ASN A 3 -11.13 11.69 -4.24
N LYS A 4 -11.82 10.99 -3.33
CA LYS A 4 -11.20 10.34 -2.18
C LYS A 4 -10.45 9.12 -2.70
N VAL A 5 -9.12 9.21 -2.66
CA VAL A 5 -8.21 8.13 -3.05
C VAL A 5 -8.58 6.87 -2.27
N SER A 6 -8.84 5.78 -2.97
CA SER A 6 -9.14 4.50 -2.34
C SER A 6 -7.90 3.89 -1.69
N VAL A 7 -8.08 3.01 -0.70
CA VAL A 7 -6.97 2.28 -0.06
C VAL A 7 -6.17 1.51 -1.10
N GLY A 8 -6.85 0.82 -2.03
CA GLY A 8 -6.19 0.07 -3.10
C GLY A 8 -5.38 0.97 -4.05
N GLU A 9 -5.93 2.11 -4.45
CA GLU A 9 -5.21 3.09 -5.27
C GLU A 9 -3.96 3.63 -4.56
N TYR A 10 -4.06 3.91 -3.27
CA TYR A 10 -2.93 4.39 -2.49
C TYR A 10 -1.85 3.32 -2.29
N LEU A 11 -2.24 2.07 -2.00
CA LEU A 11 -1.31 0.95 -1.88
C LEU A 11 -0.60 0.64 -3.20
N THR A 12 -1.31 0.69 -4.33
CA THR A 12 -0.70 0.51 -5.66
C THR A 12 0.28 1.64 -5.96
N PHE A 13 -0.06 2.89 -5.61
CA PHE A 13 0.87 4.01 -5.70
C PHE A 13 2.13 3.81 -4.83
N LEU A 14 1.97 3.40 -3.57
CA LEU A 14 3.10 3.11 -2.66
C LEU A 14 4.00 2.01 -3.23
N SER A 15 3.38 0.96 -3.77
CA SER A 15 4.09 -0.17 -4.37
C SER A 15 4.98 0.29 -5.52
N MET A 16 4.46 1.15 -6.40
CA MET A 16 5.26 1.75 -7.48
C MET A 16 6.34 2.71 -6.97
N LYS A 17 6.03 3.52 -5.95
CA LYS A 17 6.96 4.49 -5.38
C LYS A 17 8.19 3.83 -4.77
N TYR A 18 8.00 2.66 -4.15
CA TYR A 18 9.06 1.92 -3.47
C TYR A 18 9.53 0.67 -4.23
N GLU A 19 9.06 0.51 -5.47
CA GLU A 19 9.48 -0.55 -6.39
C GLU A 19 9.27 -1.96 -5.82
N VAL A 20 8.13 -2.16 -5.16
CA VAL A 20 7.65 -3.46 -4.70
C VAL A 20 6.43 -3.88 -5.50
N GLU A 21 6.20 -5.19 -5.62
CA GLU A 21 4.99 -5.68 -6.28
C GLU A 21 3.74 -5.38 -5.43
N PRO A 22 2.68 -4.84 -6.03
CA PRO A 22 1.45 -4.53 -5.29
C PRO A 22 0.88 -5.73 -4.54
N ASP A 23 0.83 -6.90 -5.19
CA ASP A 23 0.28 -8.10 -4.56
C ASP A 23 1.14 -8.59 -3.38
N LYS A 24 2.47 -8.42 -3.45
CA LYS A 24 3.37 -8.72 -2.32
C LYS A 24 3.16 -7.75 -1.15
N LEU A 25 2.85 -6.49 -1.42
CA LEU A 25 2.51 -5.52 -0.37
C LEU A 25 1.18 -5.87 0.29
N LEU A 26 0.18 -6.28 -0.50
CA LEU A 26 -1.10 -6.77 0.04
C LEU A 26 -0.88 -8.01 0.91
N TYR A 27 -0.09 -8.97 0.46
CA TYR A 27 0.24 -10.17 1.24
C TYR A 27 0.93 -9.81 2.56
N ALA A 28 1.89 -8.88 2.56
CA ALA A 28 2.53 -8.42 3.79
C ALA A 28 1.53 -7.76 4.76
N LEU A 29 0.54 -7.01 4.27
CA LEU A 29 -0.54 -6.47 5.12
C LEU A 29 -1.40 -7.58 5.73
N ILE A 30 -1.73 -8.61 4.96
CA ILE A 30 -2.46 -9.80 5.45
C ILE A 30 -1.62 -10.54 6.50
N SER A 31 -0.33 -10.77 6.25
CA SER A 31 0.56 -11.40 7.23
C SER A 31 0.71 -10.56 8.51
N ALA A 32 0.85 -9.23 8.39
CA ALA A 32 0.94 -8.34 9.55
C ALA A 32 -0.39 -8.22 10.31
N TRP A 33 -1.53 -8.45 9.66
CA TRP A 33 -2.84 -8.51 10.32
C TRP A 33 -2.87 -9.60 11.40
N GLU A 34 -2.31 -10.77 11.11
CA GLU A 34 -2.23 -11.90 12.06
C GLU A 34 -0.99 -11.84 12.94
N ASN A 35 0.19 -11.66 12.36
CA ASN A 35 1.47 -11.80 13.08
C ASN A 35 1.98 -10.49 13.71
N GLY A 36 1.26 -9.38 13.50
CA GLY A 36 1.63 -8.04 14.00
C GLY A 36 2.67 -7.30 13.15
N LYS A 37 3.57 -8.01 12.46
CA LYS A 37 4.56 -7.42 11.55
C LYS A 37 4.84 -8.32 10.34
N ALA A 38 5.25 -7.71 9.24
CA ALA A 38 5.71 -8.40 8.04
C ALA A 38 6.63 -7.49 7.21
N THR A 39 7.33 -8.07 6.24
CA THR A 39 8.22 -7.34 5.33
C THR A 39 7.81 -7.57 3.88
N CYS A 40 7.98 -6.54 3.05
CA CYS A 40 7.78 -6.60 1.60
C CYS A 40 8.94 -5.86 0.92
N GLY A 41 9.97 -6.60 0.47
CA GLY A 41 11.19 -6.00 -0.08
C GLY A 41 11.83 -5.04 0.92
N LYS A 42 11.94 -3.76 0.55
CA LYS A 42 12.51 -2.68 1.39
C LYS A 42 11.50 -2.06 2.37
N LEU A 43 10.25 -2.54 2.37
CA LEU A 43 9.20 -2.03 3.24
C LEU A 43 9.00 -2.97 4.44
N SER A 44 8.85 -2.37 5.61
CA SER A 44 8.34 -3.05 6.80
C SER A 44 6.91 -2.58 7.07
N VAL A 45 6.04 -3.54 7.38
CA VAL A 45 4.62 -3.33 7.65
C VAL A 45 4.35 -3.77 9.08
N GLU A 46 3.89 -2.84 9.91
CA GLU A 46 3.59 -3.08 11.32
C GLU A 46 2.13 -2.72 11.61
N ARG A 47 1.42 -3.64 12.25
CA ARG A 47 0.08 -3.42 12.76
C ARG A 47 0.16 -2.73 14.12
N ARG A 48 -0.21 -1.45 14.17
CA ARG A 48 -0.20 -0.66 15.41
C ARG A 48 -1.42 -0.94 16.29
N ILE A 49 -2.60 -0.96 15.68
CA ILE A 49 -3.88 -1.16 16.37
C ILE A 49 -4.72 -2.14 15.56
N LYS A 50 -5.37 -3.11 16.20
CA LYS A 50 -6.35 -4.04 15.61
C LYS A 50 -7.65 -3.92 16.38
N THR A 51 -8.74 -3.63 15.68
CA THR A 51 -10.10 -3.80 16.16
C THR A 51 -10.74 -4.98 15.42
N ARG A 52 -11.97 -5.36 15.79
CA ARG A 52 -12.69 -6.49 15.18
C ARG A 52 -12.70 -6.45 13.65
N ASN A 53 -12.90 -5.27 13.06
CA ASN A 53 -13.12 -5.11 11.62
C ASN A 53 -12.09 -4.22 10.92
N THR A 54 -11.16 -3.59 11.65
CA THR A 54 -10.17 -2.67 11.07
C THR A 54 -8.85 -2.73 11.79
N ALA A 55 -7.76 -2.36 11.11
CA ALA A 55 -6.46 -2.18 11.73
C ALA A 55 -5.75 -0.95 11.19
N ILE A 56 -4.90 -0.35 12.01
CA ILE A 56 -3.99 0.72 11.60
C ILE A 56 -2.64 0.08 11.31
N PHE A 57 -2.17 0.27 10.08
CA PHE A 57 -0.86 -0.18 9.63
C PHE A 57 0.09 0.99 9.48
N LEU A 58 1.31 0.80 9.96
CA LEU A 58 2.45 1.65 9.70
C LEU A 58 3.34 0.96 8.68
N ILE A 59 3.61 1.63 7.57
CA ILE A 59 4.53 1.17 6.54
C ILE A 59 5.78 2.05 6.63
N THR A 60 6.94 1.43 6.76
CA THR A 60 8.23 2.12 6.84
C THR A 60 9.18 1.62 5.77
N LYS A 61 10.10 2.48 5.33
CA LYS A 61 11.28 2.14 4.53
C LYS A 61 12.51 2.63 5.29
N ASP A 62 13.45 1.74 5.61
CA ASP A 62 14.70 2.10 6.29
C ASP A 62 14.46 3.03 7.51
N SER A 63 13.51 2.62 8.37
CA SER A 63 13.06 3.35 9.57
C SER A 63 12.33 4.68 9.33
N LYS A 64 12.16 5.11 8.07
CA LYS A 64 11.35 6.30 7.72
C LYS A 64 9.91 5.90 7.43
N VAL A 65 8.95 6.67 7.95
CA VAL A 65 7.53 6.44 7.69
C VAL A 65 7.23 6.68 6.21
N ALA A 66 6.78 5.62 5.54
CA ALA A 66 6.35 5.67 4.16
C ALA A 66 4.84 5.96 4.05
N ALA A 67 4.04 5.39 4.96
CA ALA A 67 2.61 5.63 5.08
C ALA A 67 2.07 5.15 6.43
N GLN A 68 0.95 5.72 6.85
CA GLN A 68 0.12 5.16 7.91
C GLN A 68 -1.34 5.20 7.46
N LEU A 69 -2.04 4.08 7.53
CA LEU A 69 -3.41 3.96 7.04
C LEU A 69 -4.23 2.97 7.83
N LYS A 70 -5.53 3.27 7.93
CA LYS A 70 -6.55 2.37 8.48
C LYS A 70 -7.11 1.51 7.34
N ILE A 71 -7.06 0.19 7.51
CA ILE A 71 -7.55 -0.79 6.53
C ILE A 71 -8.62 -1.66 7.20
N SER A 72 -9.70 -1.95 6.47
CA SER A 72 -10.74 -2.87 6.92
C SER A 72 -10.37 -4.32 6.66
N LYS A 73 -10.87 -5.23 7.50
CA LYS A 73 -10.72 -6.67 7.32
C LYS A 73 -11.25 -7.11 5.95
N ASN A 74 -12.43 -6.61 5.56
CA ASN A 74 -13.03 -6.89 4.24
C ASN A 74 -12.15 -6.46 3.05
N PHE A 75 -11.28 -5.46 3.22
CA PHE A 75 -10.34 -5.09 2.16
C PHE A 75 -9.19 -6.10 2.04
N LEU A 76 -8.72 -6.63 3.17
CA LEU A 76 -7.66 -7.64 3.21
C LEU A 76 -8.15 -9.02 2.77
N GLU A 77 -9.43 -9.33 2.99
CA GLU A 77 -10.07 -10.58 2.57
C GLU A 77 -10.50 -10.59 1.09
N GLN A 78 -10.56 -9.41 0.45
CA GLN A 78 -10.76 -9.35 -0.98
C GLN A 78 -9.56 -10.01 -1.68
N THR A 79 -9.82 -11.04 -2.49
CA THR A 79 -8.83 -11.72 -3.33
C THR A 79 -8.43 -10.90 -4.56
N ASP A 80 -8.98 -9.70 -4.70
CA ASP A 80 -8.72 -8.83 -5.82
C ASP A 80 -7.30 -8.27 -5.79
N SER A 81 -6.53 -8.58 -6.83
CA SER A 81 -5.19 -8.05 -7.01
C SER A 81 -5.17 -6.52 -6.99
N LEU A 82 -4.17 -5.94 -6.30
CA LEU A 82 -3.94 -4.50 -6.29
C LEU A 82 -3.58 -3.96 -7.69
N LYS A 83 -3.20 -4.83 -8.64
CA LYS A 83 -2.93 -4.47 -10.03
C LYS A 83 -4.12 -3.80 -10.71
N ARG A 84 -5.37 -4.08 -10.30
CA ARG A 84 -6.57 -3.41 -10.85
C ARG A 84 -6.54 -1.90 -10.68
N PHE A 85 -5.87 -1.41 -9.64
CA PHE A 85 -5.76 0.03 -9.38
C PHE A 85 -4.65 0.72 -10.19
N ARG A 86 -3.86 -0.02 -10.99
CA ARG A 86 -2.71 0.54 -11.74
C ARG A 86 -3.08 1.71 -12.66
N ASN A 87 -4.31 1.71 -13.18
CA ASN A 87 -4.80 2.74 -14.12
C ASN A 87 -5.60 3.86 -13.44
N THR A 88 -5.71 3.85 -12.10
CA THR A 88 -6.39 4.91 -11.34
C THR A 88 -5.57 6.19 -11.27
N ALA A 89 -6.20 7.29 -10.83
CA ALA A 89 -5.69 8.64 -11.00
C ALA A 89 -4.30 8.83 -10.35
N LEU A 90 -4.06 8.31 -9.15
CA LEU A 90 -2.80 8.47 -8.43
C LEU A 90 -1.65 7.67 -9.07
N PRO A 91 -1.71 6.33 -9.22
CA PRO A 91 -0.70 5.57 -9.95
C PRO A 91 -0.41 6.14 -11.34
N ARG A 92 -1.45 6.52 -12.10
CA ARG A 92 -1.28 7.10 -13.44
C ARG A 92 -0.54 8.44 -13.41
N ARG A 93 -0.90 9.33 -12.48
CA ARG A 93 -0.21 10.63 -12.29
C ARG A 93 1.24 10.43 -11.86
N PHE A 94 1.51 9.45 -11.00
CA PHE A 94 2.87 9.11 -10.59
C PHE A 94 3.71 8.63 -11.78
N LEU A 95 3.18 7.69 -12.58
CA LEU A 95 3.86 7.19 -13.79
C LEU A 95 4.13 8.32 -14.79
N LYS A 96 3.14 9.19 -15.05
CA LYS A 96 3.32 10.35 -15.95
C LYS A 96 4.45 11.28 -15.46
N ARG A 97 4.52 11.54 -14.16
CA ARG A 97 5.58 12.36 -13.54
C ARG A 97 6.95 11.67 -13.57
N LYS A 98 7.00 10.34 -13.43
CA LYS A 98 8.24 9.57 -13.53
C LYS A 98 8.77 9.63 -14.97
N ALA A 99 7.89 9.46 -15.97
CA ALA A 99 8.25 9.54 -17.39
C ALA A 99 8.71 10.95 -17.81
N SER A 100 8.08 12.01 -17.29
CA SER A 100 8.44 13.40 -17.63
C SER A 100 9.75 13.87 -16.99
N LYS A 101 10.31 13.12 -16.03
CA LYS A 101 11.52 13.54 -15.30
C LYS A 101 12.83 13.03 -15.90
N GLY A 102 12.79 12.20 -16.95
CA GLY A 102 13.99 11.56 -17.51
C GLY A 102 14.70 10.63 -16.50
N PRO A 103 15.61 9.74 -16.95
CA PRO A 103 16.50 9.05 -16.03
C PRO A 103 17.45 10.10 -15.42
N VAL A 104 17.54 10.11 -14.08
CA VAL A 104 18.61 10.80 -13.34
C VAL A 104 19.92 10.06 -13.51
#